data_AF-A0A967KJS5-F1
#
_entry.id   AF-A0A967KJS5-F1
#
_cell.length_a   1.000
_cell.length_b   1.000
_cell.length_c   1.000
_cell.angle_alpha   90.00
_cell.angle_beta   90.00
_cell.angle_gamma   90.00
#
_symmetry.space_group_name_H-M   'P 1'
#
loop_
_entity.id
_entity.type
_entity.pdbx_description
1 polymer ?
#
loop_
_entity_poly.entity_id
_entity_poly.type
_entity_poly.pdbx_seq_one_letter_code
_entity_poly.pdbx_strand_id
1 'polypeptide(L)'
;MNKKGENKNSSINEAVWQETPKIKEPIYKIDERPQSWWESVLYGWQHTLVDISPFVLPLAVAGAIGMSALEKAQFINFCLFS
;
A
#
# COMPACT_ATOMS: atom_id res chain seq x y z
N MET A 1 32.46 -37.40 16.79
CA MET A 1 32.29 -36.67 15.51
C MET A 1 31.59 -37.60 14.54
N ASN A 2 30.63 -37.22 13.68
CA ASN A 2 30.33 -35.93 13.09
C ASN A 2 28.82 -35.92 12.74
N LYS A 3 28.04 -34.98 13.30
CA LYS A 3 26.67 -34.69 12.85
C LYS A 3 26.79 -33.75 11.65
N LYS A 4 26.17 -34.08 10.51
CA LYS A 4 25.59 -33.12 9.55
C LYS A 4 24.97 -33.84 8.35
N GLY A 5 23.66 -33.90 8.37
CA GLY A 5 22.82 -34.05 7.17
C GLY A 5 21.68 -33.05 7.35
N GLU A 6 21.97 -31.76 7.12
CA GLU A 6 21.02 -30.68 7.28
C GLU A 6 19.86 -30.84 6.29
N ASN A 7 18.67 -30.73 6.86
CA ASN A 7 17.36 -30.96 6.29
C ASN A 7 17.00 -29.84 5.31
N LYS A 8 17.14 -30.08 4.01
CA LYS A 8 17.01 -29.06 2.95
C LYS A 8 15.59 -28.92 2.37
N ASN A 9 14.55 -29.37 3.07
CA ASN A 9 13.22 -29.55 2.48
C ASN A 9 12.03 -29.02 3.30
N SER A 10 12.23 -28.15 4.29
CA SER A 10 11.12 -27.64 5.12
C SER A 10 10.51 -26.33 4.65
N SER A 11 11.14 -25.57 3.73
CA SER A 11 10.70 -24.20 3.41
C SER A 11 9.71 -24.09 2.24
N ILE A 12 9.37 -25.18 1.55
CA ILE A 12 8.49 -25.15 0.37
C ILE A 12 7.00 -25.32 0.76
N ASN A 13 6.71 -25.89 1.92
CA ASN A 13 5.33 -26.23 2.33
C ASN A 13 4.53 -25.06 2.95
N GLU A 14 5.09 -23.85 3.03
CA GLU A 14 4.45 -22.68 3.67
C GLU A 14 4.25 -21.49 2.71
N ALA A 15 4.36 -21.70 1.39
CA ALA A 15 4.11 -20.63 0.44
C ALA A 15 2.59 -20.36 0.30
N VAL A 16 2.13 -19.20 0.81
CA VAL A 16 0.73 -18.73 0.70
C VAL A 16 0.32 -18.43 -0.75
N TRP A 17 1.28 -18.18 -1.64
CA TRP A 17 1.05 -17.79 -3.03
C TRP A 17 1.66 -18.82 -4.00
N GLN A 18 0.93 -19.10 -5.08
CA GLN A 18 1.36 -20.03 -6.14
C GLN A 18 2.55 -19.49 -6.95
N GLU A 19 2.69 -18.17 -7.03
CA GLU A 19 3.77 -17.50 -7.75
C GLU A 19 4.67 -16.74 -6.78
N THR A 20 5.98 -16.84 -7.00
CA THR A 20 6.94 -16.00 -6.29
C THR A 20 7.01 -14.64 -6.99
N PRO A 21 6.61 -13.54 -6.34
CA PRO A 21 6.65 -12.22 -6.96
C PRO A 21 8.10 -11.85 -7.30
N LYS A 22 8.33 -11.40 -8.53
CA LYS A 22 9.63 -10.86 -8.94
C LYS A 22 9.80 -9.48 -8.32
N ILE A 23 10.65 -9.39 -7.31
CA ILE A 23 11.03 -8.12 -6.70
C ILE A 23 11.77 -7.29 -7.76
N LYS A 24 11.32 -6.06 -7.99
CA LYS A 24 12.03 -5.06 -8.77
C LYS A 24 12.71 -4.08 -7.83
N GLU A 25 13.95 -3.70 -8.14
CA GLU A 25 14.63 -2.61 -7.44
C GLU A 25 13.87 -1.29 -7.70
N PRO A 26 13.46 -0.57 -6.66
CA PRO A 26 12.80 0.72 -6.80
C PRO A 26 13.79 1.81 -7.21
N ILE A 27 13.29 2.92 -7.77
CA ILE A 27 14.12 4.09 -8.12
C ILE A 27 14.71 4.74 -6.85
N TYR A 28 13.98 4.67 -5.73
CA TYR A 28 14.41 5.12 -4.41
C TYR A 28 14.15 4.03 -3.37
N LYS A 29 15.13 3.78 -2.49
CA LYS A 29 14.95 2.99 -1.28
C LYS A 29 14.27 3.81 -0.18
N ILE A 30 13.87 3.14 0.90
CA ILE A 30 13.09 3.74 2.01
C ILE A 30 13.86 4.86 2.72
N ASP A 31 15.19 4.76 2.75
CA ASP A 31 16.11 5.72 3.35
C ASP A 31 16.62 6.78 2.37
N GLU A 32 16.31 6.65 1.09
CA GLU A 32 16.71 7.58 0.04
C GLU A 32 15.63 8.65 -0.17
N ARG A 33 16.06 9.83 -0.62
CA ARG A 33 15.16 10.94 -0.95
C ARG A 33 15.52 11.51 -2.32
N PRO A 34 14.53 12.05 -3.06
CA PRO A 34 14.80 12.76 -4.30
C PRO A 34 15.76 13.93 -4.06
N GLN A 35 16.59 14.24 -5.06
CA GLN A 35 17.57 15.34 -4.95
C GLN A 35 16.88 16.70 -4.87
N SER A 36 15.72 16.82 -5.50
CA SER A 36 14.92 18.04 -5.52
C SER A 36 13.68 17.92 -4.65
N TRP A 37 13.36 18.98 -3.91
CA TRP A 37 12.11 19.08 -3.17
C TRP A 37 10.89 19.02 -4.10
N TRP A 38 11.01 19.50 -5.34
CA TRP A 38 9.94 19.40 -6.34
C TRP A 38 9.65 17.96 -6.75
N GLU A 39 10.69 17.13 -6.88
CA GLU A 39 10.50 15.70 -7.17
C GLU A 39 9.79 15.01 -6.01
N SER A 40 10.11 15.37 -4.76
CA SER A 40 9.37 14.89 -3.59
C SER A 40 7.89 15.25 -3.65
N VAL A 41 7.56 16.50 -4.04
CA VAL A 41 6.17 16.93 -4.22
C VAL A 41 5.49 16.17 -5.36
N LEU A 42 6.16 16.00 -6.50
CA LEU A 42 5.61 15.29 -7.67
C LEU A 42 5.37 13.81 -7.38
N TYR A 43 6.30 13.11 -6.74
CA TYR A 43 6.12 11.71 -6.36
C TYR A 43 5.06 11.54 -5.28
N GLY A 44 5.02 12.44 -4.29
CA GLY A 44 3.94 12.48 -3.31
C GLY A 44 2.57 12.68 -3.96
N TRP A 45 2.48 13.61 -4.91
CA TRP A 45 1.26 13.85 -5.68
C TRP A 45 0.84 12.65 -6.54
N GLN A 46 1.78 11.96 -7.18
CA GLN A 46 1.49 10.73 -7.91
C GLN A 46 0.95 9.64 -6.96
N HIS A 47 1.55 9.51 -5.78
CA HIS A 47 1.11 8.53 -4.80
C HIS A 47 -0.32 8.82 -4.32
N THR A 48 -0.67 10.07 -4.04
CA THR A 48 -2.03 10.44 -3.62
C THR A 48 -3.06 10.36 -4.74
N LEU A 49 -2.67 10.57 -6.01
CA LEU A 49 -3.58 10.38 -7.15
C LEU A 49 -3.83 8.90 -7.49
N VAL A 50 -2.81 8.05 -7.33
CA VAL A 50 -2.91 6.62 -7.63
C VAL A 50 -3.58 5.88 -6.47
N ASP A 51 -3.30 6.28 -5.23
CA ASP A 51 -3.92 5.69 -4.05
C ASP A 51 -5.25 6.38 -3.71
N ILE A 52 -6.29 6.02 -4.47
CA ILE A 52 -7.67 6.43 -4.17
C ILE A 52 -8.30 5.63 -3.02
N SER A 53 -7.59 4.63 -2.48
CA SER A 53 -8.13 3.70 -1.48
C SER A 53 -8.70 4.38 -0.23
N PRO A 54 -8.15 5.52 0.26
CA PRO A 54 -8.72 6.22 1.40
C PRO A 54 -10.15 6.72 1.15
N PHE A 55 -10.57 6.89 -0.11
CA PHE A 55 -11.90 7.39 -0.47
C PHE A 55 -12.93 6.27 -0.65
N VAL A 56 -12.51 5.06 -1.02
CA VAL A 56 -13.43 3.98 -1.43
C VAL A 56 -14.29 3.51 -0.26
N LEU A 57 -13.68 3.24 0.90
CA LEU A 57 -14.40 2.74 2.07
C LEU A 57 -15.36 3.80 2.65
N PRO A 58 -14.94 5.06 2.90
CA PRO A 58 -15.86 6.10 3.33
C PRO A 58 -17.01 6.33 2.34
N LEU A 59 -16.75 6.28 1.04
CA LEU A 59 -17.78 6.45 0.01
C LEU A 59 -18.80 5.30 0.04
N ALA A 60 -18.33 4.06 0.20
CA ALA A 60 -19.19 2.88 0.30
C ALA A 60 -20.07 2.94 1.55
N VAL A 61 -19.50 3.29 2.71
CA VAL A 61 -20.24 3.44 3.96
C VAL A 61 -21.28 4.56 3.86
N ALA A 62 -20.89 5.74 3.35
CA ALA A 62 -21.80 6.87 3.14
C ALA A 62 -22.95 6.53 2.19
N GLY A 63 -22.68 5.72 1.16
CA GLY A 63 -23.71 5.19 0.26
C GLY A 63 -24.66 4.23 0.96
N ALA A 64 -24.14 3.28 1.75
CA ALA A 64 -24.94 2.27 2.43
C ALA A 64 -25.91 2.85 3.46
N ILE A 65 -25.51 3.93 4.15
CA ILE A 65 -26.34 4.60 5.16
C ILE A 65 -27.25 5.70 4.58
N GLY A 66 -27.19 5.93 3.26
CA GLY A 66 -28.08 6.88 2.58
C GLY A 66 -27.76 8.36 2.81
N MET A 67 -26.48 8.71 3.06
CA MET A 67 -26.07 10.12 3.20
C MET A 67 -26.38 10.93 1.93
N SER A 68 -26.81 12.17 2.13
CA SER A 68 -26.91 13.16 1.05
C SER A 68 -25.53 13.46 0.44
N ALA A 69 -25.51 14.09 -0.73
CA ALA A 69 -24.26 14.44 -1.40
C ALA A 69 -23.36 15.36 -0.55
N LEU A 70 -23.97 16.28 0.22
CA LEU A 70 -23.23 17.21 1.08
C LEU A 70 -22.61 16.50 2.29
N GLU A 71 -23.39 15.64 2.97
CA GLU A 71 -22.90 14.87 4.12
C GLU A 71 -21.80 13.90 3.71
N LYS A 72 -21.96 13.25 2.55
CA LYS A 72 -20.96 12.37 1.96
C LYS A 72 -19.64 13.11 1.67
N ALA A 73 -19.70 14.32 1.10
CA ALA A 73 -18.51 15.13 0.84
C ALA A 73 -17.80 15.53 2.15
N GLN A 74 -18.57 15.93 3.17
CA GLN A 74 -18.02 16.26 4.49
C GLN A 74 -17.39 15.03 5.16
N PHE A 75 -18.05 13.88 5.14
CA PHE A 75 -17.57 12.65 5.73
C PHE A 75 -16.27 12.16 5.08
N ILE A 76 -16.19 12.17 3.74
CA ILE A 76 -14.97 11.81 3.02
C ILE A 76 -13.83 12.77 3.38
N ASN A 77 -14.11 14.07 3.48
CA ASN A 77 -13.12 15.06 3.90
C ASN A 77 -12.62 14.79 5.33
N PHE A 78 -13.50 14.42 6.26
CA PHE A 78 -13.10 14.02 7.61
C PHE A 78 -12.16 12.81 7.59
N CYS A 79 -12.49 11.76 6.85
CA CYS A 79 -11.66 10.55 6.75
C CYS A 79 -10.29 10.78 6.09
N LEU A 80 -10.11 11.85 5.31
CA LEU A 80 -8.84 12.19 4.68
C LEU A 80 -7.84 12.83 5.67
N PHE A 81 -8.33 13.53 6.69
CA PHE A 81 -7.51 14.33 7.61
C PHE A 81 -7.48 13.80 9.05
N SER A 82 -8.27 12.77 9.37
CA SER A 82 -8.34 12.12 10.69
C SER A 82 -7.29 11.03 10.86
#